data_AF-A0A950FLL0-F1
#
_entry.id   AF-A0A950FLL0-F1
#
_cell.length_a   1.000
_cell.length_b   1.000
_cell.length_c   1.000
_cell.angle_alpha   90.00
_cell.angle_beta   90.00
_cell.angle_gamma   90.00
#
_symmetry.space_group_name_H-M   'P 1'
#
loop_
_entity.id
_entity.type
_entity.pdbx_description
1 polymer ?
#
loop_
_entity_poly.entity_id
_entity_poly.type
_entity_poly.pdbx_seq_one_letter_code
_entity_poly.pdbx_strand_id
1 'polypeptide(L)'
;MAVGILVAYGVMRQIPQREALLSLASQQASPVQDARQIPPGHPTIQLPKEARDFISAIARKAEANPRDIATWDRYADVCFRAAAFDSSYYPKSASAYAHVLKLDPDDLDALRGIGNIDFDQHKYDEAIAAYEHYLSKKPEDPEVRTDLGTMLLSSGSADQAVLQYRKVLETHPNFFEASFNLGIAYGQMNELGAAQAAFEKAKVLAPDTDARNRVTQMLAELGSATPPTLQGSSKPAQAASTVSADSSSFKGAMERMLRDLPIAGPKVASVQWPSATRVRVLMDNFPMDQMPPFAATKFISDLKSGIGDVKSAHDVRAPVEIDICDAASGRVMQSVTE
;
A
#
# COMPACT_ATOMS: atom_id res chain seq x y z
N MET A 1 -11.39 -2.84 17.13
CA MET A 1 -10.02 -2.30 17.23
C MET A 1 -9.34 -2.62 15.92
N ALA A 2 -8.99 -1.58 15.16
CA ALA A 2 -8.57 -1.64 13.77
C ALA A 2 -7.37 -2.57 13.56
N VAL A 3 -7.39 -3.29 12.45
CA VAL A 3 -6.32 -4.15 11.91
C VAL A 3 -4.98 -3.38 11.82
N GLY A 4 -5.03 -2.05 11.79
CA GLY A 4 -3.89 -1.14 11.70
C GLY A 4 -2.82 -1.24 12.80
N ILE A 5 -3.08 -1.83 13.97
CA ILE A 5 -2.04 -1.92 15.02
C ILE A 5 -1.09 -3.13 14.82
N LEU A 6 -1.56 -4.24 14.24
CA LEU A 6 -0.79 -5.49 14.13
C LEU A 6 0.10 -5.60 12.86
N VAL A 7 -0.18 -4.82 11.81
CA VAL A 7 0.49 -4.98 10.49
C VAL A 7 1.93 -4.43 10.45
N ALA A 8 2.34 -3.57 11.39
CA ALA A 8 3.66 -2.92 11.33
C ALA A 8 4.87 -3.83 11.57
N TYR A 9 4.70 -5.05 12.09
CA TYR A 9 5.83 -5.95 12.36
C TYR A 9 6.25 -6.81 11.17
N GLY A 10 5.39 -6.98 10.15
CA GLY A 10 5.64 -7.91 9.06
C GLY A 10 6.39 -7.33 7.85
N VAL A 11 6.11 -6.08 7.48
CA VAL A 11 6.43 -5.61 6.12
C VAL A 11 7.85 -5.02 5.99
N MET A 12 8.50 -4.61 7.08
CA MET A 12 9.84 -4.00 7.00
C MET A 12 11.01 -5.00 6.91
N ARG A 13 10.76 -6.32 6.98
CA ARG A 13 11.79 -7.37 6.82
C ARG A 13 12.14 -7.72 5.36
N GLN A 14 11.55 -7.04 4.36
CA GLN A 14 11.70 -7.38 2.95
C GLN A 14 12.37 -6.31 2.06
N ILE A 15 13.27 -5.48 2.61
CA ILE A 15 14.13 -4.61 1.77
C ILE A 15 15.45 -5.36 1.43
N PRO A 16 15.93 -5.32 0.17
CA PRO A 16 17.00 -6.18 -0.33
C PRO A 16 18.38 -5.76 0.21
N GLN A 17 18.73 -6.26 1.39
CA GLN A 17 20.12 -6.35 1.87
C GLN A 17 20.55 -7.80 2.13
N ARG A 18 19.78 -8.76 1.61
CA ARG A 18 19.95 -10.18 1.94
C ARG A 18 21.35 -10.68 1.58
N GLU A 19 21.94 -10.29 0.46
CA GLU A 19 23.22 -10.89 0.04
C GLU A 19 24.46 -10.24 0.67
N ALA A 20 24.45 -8.92 0.89
CA ALA A 20 25.59 -8.21 1.47
C ALA A 20 25.75 -8.44 2.99
N LEU A 21 24.64 -8.60 3.72
CA LEU A 21 24.67 -8.92 5.15
C LEU A 21 24.84 -10.42 5.42
N LEU A 22 24.43 -11.32 4.51
CA LEU A 22 24.67 -12.76 4.66
C LEU A 22 26.16 -13.09 4.59
N SER A 23 26.95 -12.41 3.74
CA SER A 23 28.40 -12.68 3.65
C SER A 23 29.18 -12.27 4.91
N LEU A 24 28.76 -11.22 5.61
CA LEU A 24 29.39 -10.75 6.84
C LEU A 24 28.85 -11.46 8.09
N ALA A 25 27.58 -11.86 8.11
CA ALA A 25 26.98 -12.61 9.23
C ALA A 25 27.32 -14.11 9.23
N SER A 26 27.68 -14.70 8.08
CA SER A 26 28.05 -16.12 7.95
C SER A 26 29.34 -16.50 8.68
N GLN A 27 30.16 -15.52 9.10
CA GLN A 27 31.41 -15.80 9.83
C GLN A 27 31.27 -15.69 11.35
N GLN A 28 30.14 -15.22 11.90
CA GLN A 28 30.05 -14.96 13.36
C GLN A 28 28.70 -15.27 14.06
N ALA A 29 27.67 -15.83 13.42
CA ALA A 29 26.39 -16.06 14.10
C ALA A 29 25.92 -17.52 14.09
N SER A 30 25.68 -18.05 15.30
CA SER A 30 24.92 -19.27 15.59
C SER A 30 23.53 -19.26 14.93
N PRO A 31 22.94 -20.44 14.63
CA PRO A 31 21.79 -20.56 13.74
C PRO A 31 20.54 -19.89 14.32
N VAL A 32 19.98 -18.94 13.56
CA VAL A 32 18.74 -18.20 13.89
C VAL A 32 17.53 -19.13 13.76
N GLN A 33 16.80 -19.30 14.87
CA GLN A 33 15.52 -20.01 14.95
C GLN A 33 14.37 -19.17 14.36
N ASP A 34 13.42 -19.89 13.77
CA ASP A 34 12.21 -19.43 13.08
C ASP A 34 11.38 -18.42 13.91
N ALA A 35 11.00 -17.29 13.30
CA ALA A 35 10.40 -16.13 13.99
C ALA A 35 8.92 -16.32 14.44
N ARG A 36 8.46 -17.57 14.60
CA ARG A 36 7.13 -17.94 15.12
C ARG A 36 7.17 -18.82 16.37
N GLN A 37 8.35 -19.08 16.94
CA GLN A 37 8.43 -19.87 18.16
C GLN A 37 8.25 -18.97 19.39
N ILE A 38 7.06 -19.07 19.99
CA ILE A 38 6.80 -18.53 21.32
C ILE A 38 7.89 -19.07 22.27
N PRO A 39 8.59 -18.21 23.04
CA PRO A 39 9.64 -18.66 23.94
C PRO A 39 9.15 -19.78 24.87
N PRO A 40 9.97 -20.82 25.13
CA PRO A 40 9.60 -21.88 26.06
C PRO A 40 9.18 -21.30 27.42
N GLY A 41 8.00 -21.67 27.92
CA GLY A 41 7.48 -21.19 29.20
C GLY A 41 6.59 -19.94 29.15
N HIS A 42 6.33 -19.38 27.96
CA HIS A 42 5.34 -18.30 27.83
C HIS A 42 3.94 -18.82 28.20
N PRO A 43 3.17 -18.12 29.06
CA PRO A 43 1.83 -18.56 29.44
C PRO A 43 0.93 -18.63 28.21
N THR A 44 0.23 -19.75 28.07
CA THR A 44 -0.81 -19.94 27.05
C THR A 44 -2.14 -19.50 27.68
N ILE A 45 -2.68 -18.36 27.22
CA ILE A 45 -4.01 -17.93 27.66
C ILE A 45 -5.03 -18.84 26.98
N GLN A 46 -5.61 -19.76 27.75
CA GLN A 46 -6.70 -20.60 27.26
C GLN A 46 -8.04 -19.87 27.40
N LEU A 47 -8.94 -20.11 26.46
CA LEU A 47 -10.29 -19.55 26.54
C LEU A 47 -11.03 -20.12 27.77
N PRO A 48 -11.54 -19.27 28.69
CA PRO A 48 -12.26 -19.73 29.87
C PRO A 48 -13.45 -20.63 29.53
N LYS A 49 -13.82 -21.52 30.44
CA LYS A 49 -14.95 -22.44 30.23
C LYS A 49 -16.23 -21.67 29.94
N GLU A 50 -16.47 -20.59 30.67
CA GLU A 50 -17.64 -19.71 30.55
C GLU A 50 -17.75 -19.14 29.13
N ALA A 51 -16.62 -18.74 28.54
CA ALA A 51 -16.58 -18.25 27.16
C ALA A 51 -16.86 -19.36 26.14
N ARG A 52 -16.30 -20.56 26.34
CA ARG A 52 -16.58 -21.73 25.48
C ARG A 52 -18.05 -22.17 25.55
N ASP A 53 -18.62 -22.18 26.75
CA ASP A 53 -20.02 -22.51 27.00
C ASP A 53 -20.95 -21.47 26.35
N PHE A 54 -20.59 -20.18 26.45
CA PHE A 54 -21.30 -19.09 25.79
C PHE A 54 -21.28 -19.22 24.25
N ILE A 55 -20.12 -19.47 23.66
CA ILE A 55 -19.99 -19.70 22.20
C ILE A 55 -20.85 -20.89 21.77
N SER A 56 -20.79 -21.99 22.53
CA SER A 56 -21.58 -23.20 22.24
C SER A 56 -23.09 -22.95 22.36
N ALA A 57 -23.50 -22.11 23.31
CA ALA A 57 -24.91 -21.73 23.47
C ALA A 57 -25.42 -20.87 22.31
N ILE A 58 -24.60 -19.93 21.81
CA ILE A 58 -24.97 -19.12 20.63
C ILE A 58 -25.00 -20.00 19.38
N ALA A 59 -24.03 -20.88 19.18
CA ALA A 59 -24.00 -21.81 18.05
C ALA A 59 -25.33 -22.60 17.93
N ARG A 60 -25.77 -23.22 19.04
CA ARG A 60 -27.05 -23.95 19.08
C ARG A 60 -28.26 -23.08 18.74
N LYS A 61 -28.27 -21.81 19.16
CA LYS A 61 -29.35 -20.87 18.83
C LYS A 61 -29.36 -20.51 17.36
N ALA A 62 -28.19 -20.29 16.76
CA ALA A 62 -28.02 -19.98 15.35
C ALA A 62 -28.47 -21.17 14.48
N GLU A 63 -28.02 -22.38 14.82
CA GLU A 63 -28.38 -23.63 14.13
C GLU A 63 -29.88 -23.93 14.22
N ALA A 64 -30.51 -23.68 15.38
CA ALA A 64 -31.96 -23.84 15.55
C ALA A 64 -32.79 -22.82 14.75
N ASN A 65 -32.20 -21.67 14.41
CA ASN A 65 -32.87 -20.59 13.68
C ASN A 65 -32.02 -20.15 12.47
N PRO A 66 -31.93 -20.98 11.41
CA PRO A 66 -30.99 -20.77 10.31
C PRO A 66 -31.28 -19.53 9.45
N ARG A 67 -32.38 -18.81 9.67
CA ARG A 67 -32.69 -17.54 8.98
C ARG A 67 -32.52 -16.30 9.87
N ASP A 68 -32.13 -16.49 11.14
CA ASP A 68 -31.88 -15.39 12.07
C ASP A 68 -30.47 -14.84 11.87
N ILE A 69 -30.34 -13.88 10.96
CA ILE A 69 -29.07 -13.23 10.59
C ILE A 69 -28.35 -12.69 11.83
N ALA A 70 -29.04 -11.95 12.69
CA ALA A 70 -28.45 -11.32 13.87
C ALA A 70 -27.82 -12.34 14.85
N THR A 71 -28.41 -13.52 15.01
CA THR A 71 -27.83 -14.58 15.84
C THR A 71 -26.60 -15.21 15.16
N TRP A 72 -26.60 -15.37 13.84
CA TRP A 72 -25.45 -15.85 13.07
C TRP A 72 -24.29 -14.86 13.06
N ASP A 73 -24.53 -13.56 12.90
CA ASP A 73 -23.49 -12.52 13.01
C ASP A 73 -22.86 -12.52 14.39
N ARG A 74 -23.69 -12.56 15.44
CA ARG A 74 -23.19 -12.62 16.81
C ARG A 74 -22.36 -13.89 17.05
N TYR A 75 -22.78 -15.02 16.46
CA TYR A 75 -21.99 -16.25 16.54
C TYR A 75 -20.62 -16.08 15.86
N ALA A 76 -20.62 -15.48 14.67
CA ALA A 76 -19.44 -15.24 13.86
C ALA A 76 -18.45 -14.30 14.56
N ASP A 77 -18.90 -13.16 15.08
CA ASP A 77 -18.07 -12.18 15.81
C ASP A 77 -17.43 -12.79 17.06
N VAL A 78 -18.21 -13.52 17.88
CA VAL A 78 -17.67 -14.12 19.09
C VAL A 78 -16.64 -15.20 18.75
N CYS A 79 -16.86 -15.98 17.69
CA CYS A 79 -15.86 -16.92 17.19
C CYS A 79 -14.61 -16.20 16.66
N PHE A 80 -14.75 -15.09 15.93
CA PHE A 80 -13.62 -14.31 15.44
C PHE A 80 -12.76 -13.79 16.59
N ARG A 81 -13.39 -13.23 17.62
CA ARG A 81 -12.71 -12.76 18.83
C ARG A 81 -12.05 -13.89 19.63
N ALA A 82 -12.68 -15.07 19.66
CA ALA A 82 -12.08 -16.26 20.27
C ALA A 82 -10.86 -16.78 19.48
N ALA A 83 -10.81 -16.54 18.16
CA ALA A 83 -9.72 -16.95 17.29
C ALA A 83 -8.38 -16.28 17.64
N ALA A 84 -8.42 -15.11 18.29
CA ALA A 84 -7.23 -14.45 18.83
C ALA A 84 -6.53 -15.25 19.95
N PHE A 85 -7.24 -16.17 20.61
CA PHE A 85 -6.71 -17.04 21.66
C PHE A 85 -6.57 -18.49 21.20
N ASP A 86 -7.47 -18.94 20.33
CA ASP A 86 -7.53 -20.30 19.81
C ASP A 86 -7.94 -20.29 18.34
N SER A 87 -6.97 -20.48 17.45
CA SER A 87 -7.17 -20.41 15.99
C SER A 87 -8.18 -21.43 15.45
N SER A 88 -8.58 -22.44 16.23
CA SER A 88 -9.65 -23.37 15.86
C SER A 88 -11.03 -22.71 15.70
N TYR A 89 -11.20 -21.45 16.16
CA TYR A 89 -12.42 -20.68 15.94
C TYR A 89 -12.47 -19.93 14.60
N TYR A 90 -11.35 -19.77 13.87
CA TYR A 90 -11.38 -19.14 12.54
C TYR A 90 -12.33 -19.83 11.56
N PRO A 91 -12.30 -21.17 11.38
CA PRO A 91 -13.23 -21.83 10.47
C PRO A 91 -14.71 -21.69 10.88
N LYS A 92 -14.98 -21.65 12.19
CA LYS A 92 -16.35 -21.47 12.72
C LYS A 92 -16.86 -20.08 12.40
N SER A 93 -16.03 -19.06 12.62
CA SER A 93 -16.35 -17.67 12.29
C SER A 93 -16.58 -17.49 10.80
N ALA A 94 -15.67 -17.99 9.95
CA ALA A 94 -15.79 -17.90 8.50
C ALA A 94 -17.07 -18.59 8.00
N SER A 95 -17.40 -19.78 8.52
CA SER A 95 -18.63 -20.48 8.11
C SER A 95 -19.89 -19.72 8.55
N ALA A 96 -19.86 -19.04 9.70
CA ALA A 96 -20.99 -18.28 10.19
C ALA A 96 -21.21 -16.99 9.38
N TYR A 97 -20.15 -16.23 9.10
CA TYR A 97 -20.25 -15.08 8.19
C TYR A 97 -20.66 -15.49 6.77
N ALA A 98 -20.11 -16.60 6.24
CA ALA A 98 -20.54 -17.12 4.94
C ALA A 98 -22.02 -17.57 4.93
N HIS A 99 -22.56 -17.97 6.08
CA HIS A 99 -23.99 -18.25 6.21
C HIS A 99 -24.82 -16.97 6.17
N VAL A 100 -24.37 -15.92 6.86
CA VAL A 100 -25.00 -14.59 6.82
C VAL A 100 -25.00 -14.05 5.38
N LEU A 101 -23.85 -14.05 4.70
CA LEU A 101 -23.73 -13.55 3.32
C LEU A 101 -24.56 -14.33 2.29
N LYS A 102 -24.96 -15.57 2.60
CA LYS A 102 -25.93 -16.32 1.77
C LYS A 102 -27.36 -15.81 1.93
N LEU A 103 -27.72 -15.31 3.12
CA LEU A 103 -29.03 -14.78 3.43
C LEU A 103 -29.14 -13.30 3.05
N ASP A 104 -28.08 -12.54 3.33
CA ASP A 104 -27.94 -11.13 2.99
C ASP A 104 -26.52 -10.86 2.45
N PRO A 105 -26.35 -10.86 1.11
CA PRO A 105 -25.04 -10.61 0.49
C PRO A 105 -24.46 -9.21 0.75
N ASP A 106 -25.27 -8.26 1.19
CA ASP A 106 -24.85 -6.88 1.45
C ASP A 106 -24.68 -6.60 2.95
N ASP A 107 -24.73 -7.63 3.80
CA ASP A 107 -24.51 -7.48 5.23
C ASP A 107 -23.09 -6.96 5.51
N LEU A 108 -23.03 -5.74 6.03
CA LEU A 108 -21.79 -4.99 6.21
C LEU A 108 -20.89 -5.60 7.29
N ASP A 109 -21.47 -6.15 8.35
CA ASP A 109 -20.71 -6.75 9.44
C ASP A 109 -20.09 -8.08 8.98
N ALA A 110 -20.83 -8.87 8.21
CA ALA A 110 -20.34 -10.11 7.64
C ALA A 110 -19.30 -9.91 6.54
N LEU A 111 -19.46 -8.89 5.68
CA LEU A 111 -18.44 -8.50 4.69
C LEU A 111 -17.13 -8.09 5.37
N ARG A 112 -17.21 -7.25 6.41
CA ARG A 112 -16.02 -6.86 7.19
C ARG A 112 -15.41 -8.06 7.91
N GLY A 113 -16.25 -8.90 8.49
CA GLY A 113 -15.87 -10.10 9.23
C GLY A 113 -15.09 -11.11 8.38
N ILE A 114 -15.62 -11.47 7.21
CA ILE A 114 -14.94 -12.40 6.31
C ILE A 114 -13.65 -11.79 5.75
N GLY A 115 -13.66 -10.50 5.41
CA GLY A 115 -12.47 -9.80 4.92
C GLY A 115 -11.33 -9.77 5.94
N ASN A 116 -11.64 -9.58 7.23
CA ASN A 116 -10.65 -9.67 8.30
C ASN A 116 -10.07 -11.08 8.46
N ILE A 117 -10.92 -12.12 8.39
CA ILE A 117 -10.47 -13.51 8.47
C ILE A 117 -9.56 -13.85 7.30
N ASP A 118 -9.93 -13.47 6.08
CA ASP A 118 -9.13 -13.71 4.90
C ASP A 118 -7.80 -12.96 4.96
N PHE A 119 -7.80 -11.72 5.47
CA PHE A 119 -6.57 -10.96 5.72
C PHE A 119 -5.65 -11.66 6.73
N ASP A 120 -6.18 -12.12 7.87
CA ASP A 120 -5.40 -12.86 8.89
C ASP A 120 -4.84 -14.19 8.34
N GLN A 121 -5.47 -14.75 7.32
CA GLN A 121 -5.03 -15.96 6.60
C GLN A 121 -4.14 -15.66 5.39
N HIS A 122 -3.75 -14.41 5.17
CA HIS A 122 -2.96 -13.94 4.03
C HIS A 122 -3.64 -14.16 2.65
N LYS A 123 -4.96 -14.27 2.63
CA LYS A 123 -5.80 -14.31 1.42
C LYS A 123 -6.20 -12.89 1.03
N TYR A 124 -5.22 -12.15 0.53
CA TYR A 124 -5.38 -10.71 0.36
C TYR A 124 -6.39 -10.33 -0.71
N ASP A 125 -6.48 -11.09 -1.81
CA ASP A 125 -7.42 -10.81 -2.90
C ASP A 125 -8.87 -10.95 -2.44
N GLU A 126 -9.17 -12.00 -1.68
CA GLU A 126 -10.48 -12.23 -1.08
C GLU A 126 -10.84 -11.16 -0.04
N ALA A 127 -9.87 -10.77 0.80
CA ALA A 127 -10.04 -9.70 1.78
C ALA A 127 -10.35 -8.35 1.11
N ILE A 128 -9.59 -8.00 0.06
CA ILE A 128 -9.79 -6.79 -0.74
C ILE A 128 -11.19 -6.81 -1.38
N ALA A 129 -11.60 -7.92 -1.99
CA ALA A 129 -12.90 -8.03 -2.65
C ALA A 129 -14.07 -7.83 -1.66
N ALA A 130 -13.98 -8.38 -0.44
CA ALA A 130 -15.00 -8.18 0.59
C ALA A 130 -15.10 -6.70 1.03
N TYR A 131 -13.96 -6.03 1.18
CA TYR A 131 -13.91 -4.61 1.56
C TYR A 131 -14.33 -3.67 0.43
N GLU A 132 -14.04 -4.01 -0.83
CA GLU A 132 -14.56 -3.30 -2.00
C GLU A 132 -16.08 -3.44 -2.12
N HIS A 133 -16.62 -4.64 -1.86
CA HIS A 133 -18.07 -4.85 -1.79
C HIS A 133 -18.69 -4.00 -0.67
N TYR A 134 -18.12 -4.01 0.54
CA TYR A 134 -18.57 -3.13 1.63
C TYR A 134 -18.63 -1.66 1.17
N LEU A 135 -17.54 -1.15 0.60
CA LEU A 135 -17.44 0.25 0.18
C LEU A 135 -18.35 0.57 -1.01
N SER A 136 -18.78 -0.41 -1.79
CA SER A 136 -19.83 -0.20 -2.82
C SER A 136 -21.19 0.16 -2.22
N LYS A 137 -21.46 -0.27 -0.98
CA LYS A 137 -22.69 0.00 -0.23
C LYS A 137 -22.57 1.20 0.69
N LYS A 138 -21.40 1.37 1.31
CA LYS A 138 -21.09 2.49 2.20
C LYS A 138 -19.76 3.16 1.80
N PRO A 139 -19.76 3.99 0.74
CA PRO A 139 -18.53 4.54 0.16
C PRO A 139 -17.79 5.54 1.06
N GLU A 140 -18.49 6.19 1.98
CA GLU A 140 -17.93 7.24 2.84
C GLU A 140 -17.46 6.71 4.21
N ASP A 141 -17.21 5.41 4.36
CA ASP A 141 -16.68 4.85 5.60
C ASP A 141 -15.14 4.98 5.66
N PRO A 142 -14.59 5.91 6.48
CA PRO A 142 -13.15 6.14 6.52
C PRO A 142 -12.37 5.00 7.18
N GLU A 143 -12.97 4.28 8.13
CA GLU A 143 -12.33 3.14 8.79
C GLU A 143 -12.13 2.01 7.79
N VAL A 144 -13.20 1.62 7.10
CA VAL A 144 -13.14 0.53 6.13
C VAL A 144 -12.26 0.88 4.93
N ARG A 145 -12.26 2.13 4.46
CA ARG A 145 -11.35 2.56 3.41
C ARG A 145 -9.88 2.54 3.85
N THR A 146 -9.59 2.88 5.11
CA THR A 146 -8.24 2.76 5.68
C THR A 146 -7.81 1.30 5.82
N ASP A 147 -8.71 0.44 6.29
CA ASP A 147 -8.47 -1.01 6.37
C ASP A 147 -8.24 -1.61 4.96
N LEU A 148 -9.00 -1.21 3.93
CA LEU A 148 -8.73 -1.60 2.53
C LEU A 148 -7.32 -1.15 2.08
N GLY A 149 -6.92 0.08 2.40
CA GLY A 149 -5.56 0.54 2.15
C GLY A 149 -4.51 -0.35 2.84
N THR A 150 -4.82 -0.86 4.04
CA THR A 150 -3.94 -1.75 4.80
C THR A 150 -3.83 -3.12 4.15
N MET A 151 -4.94 -3.64 3.62
CA MET A 151 -4.98 -4.88 2.87
C MET A 151 -4.15 -4.77 1.58
N LEU A 152 -4.33 -3.69 0.82
CA LEU A 152 -3.55 -3.39 -0.39
C LEU A 152 -2.06 -3.25 -0.10
N LEU A 153 -1.70 -2.59 1.01
CA LEU A 153 -0.31 -2.45 1.40
C LEU A 153 0.33 -3.81 1.72
N SER A 154 -0.41 -4.69 2.39
CA SER A 154 0.07 -6.03 2.77
C SER A 154 0.14 -6.99 1.59
N SER A 155 -0.64 -6.78 0.52
CA SER A 155 -0.52 -7.50 -0.75
C SER A 155 0.62 -6.99 -1.64
N GLY A 156 1.33 -5.93 -1.22
CA GLY A 156 2.43 -5.30 -1.96
C GLY A 156 2.01 -4.18 -2.90
N SER A 157 0.73 -3.79 -2.90
CA SER A 157 0.17 -2.71 -3.73
C SER A 157 0.23 -1.35 -3.00
N ALA A 158 1.44 -0.90 -2.67
CA ALA A 158 1.68 0.29 -1.84
C ALA A 158 1.13 1.59 -2.47
N ASP A 159 1.20 1.71 -3.80
CA ASP A 159 0.65 2.80 -4.59
C ASP A 159 -0.89 2.87 -4.50
N GLN A 160 -1.57 1.72 -4.55
CA GLN A 160 -3.02 1.66 -4.35
C GLN A 160 -3.41 1.96 -2.91
N ALA A 161 -2.61 1.51 -1.93
CA ALA A 161 -2.81 1.85 -0.53
C ALA A 161 -2.74 3.37 -0.29
N VAL A 162 -1.73 4.04 -0.85
CA VAL A 162 -1.59 5.50 -0.81
C VAL A 162 -2.85 6.19 -1.32
N LEU A 163 -3.43 5.73 -2.45
CA LEU A 163 -4.66 6.30 -3.00
C LEU A 163 -5.83 6.19 -2.00
N GLN A 164 -6.00 5.06 -1.34
CA GLN A 164 -7.09 4.89 -0.35
C GLN A 164 -6.89 5.78 0.87
N TYR A 165 -5.67 5.86 1.42
CA TYR A 165 -5.39 6.73 2.56
C TYR A 165 -5.58 8.20 2.22
N ARG A 166 -5.16 8.64 1.02
CA ARG A 166 -5.36 10.03 0.60
C ARG A 166 -6.83 10.39 0.47
N LYS A 167 -7.66 9.49 -0.10
CA LYS A 167 -9.13 9.68 -0.13
C LYS A 167 -9.74 9.85 1.26
N VAL A 168 -9.29 9.07 2.25
CA VAL A 168 -9.73 9.27 3.64
C VAL A 168 -9.30 10.63 4.16
N LEU A 169 -8.07 11.06 3.89
CA LEU A 169 -7.54 12.34 4.38
C LEU A 169 -8.10 13.57 3.65
N GLU A 170 -8.70 13.40 2.46
CA GLU A 170 -9.43 14.46 1.76
C GLU A 170 -10.71 14.85 2.50
N THR A 171 -11.45 13.88 3.04
CA THR A 171 -12.71 14.11 3.78
C THR A 171 -12.52 14.17 5.30
N HIS A 172 -11.54 13.43 5.82
CA HIS A 172 -11.19 13.35 7.24
C HIS A 172 -9.71 13.70 7.45
N PRO A 173 -9.33 14.99 7.35
CA PRO A 173 -7.93 15.41 7.38
C PRO A 173 -7.21 15.09 8.70
N ASN A 174 -7.96 14.84 9.78
CA ASN A 174 -7.44 14.52 11.12
C ASN A 174 -7.51 13.02 11.46
N PHE A 175 -7.74 12.15 10.47
CA PHE A 175 -7.78 10.70 10.68
C PHE A 175 -6.36 10.16 10.91
N PHE A 176 -6.05 9.83 12.16
CA PHE A 176 -4.70 9.44 12.60
C PHE A 176 -4.20 8.21 11.85
N GLU A 177 -4.99 7.15 11.77
CA GLU A 177 -4.65 5.86 11.20
C GLU A 177 -4.29 5.98 9.72
N ALA A 178 -5.04 6.78 8.96
CA ALA A 178 -4.75 7.03 7.55
C ALA A 178 -3.44 7.81 7.37
N SER A 179 -3.16 8.80 8.22
CA SER A 179 -1.88 9.54 8.16
C SER A 179 -0.69 8.66 8.54
N PHE A 180 -0.85 7.82 9.57
CA PHE A 180 0.17 6.88 10.02
C PHE A 180 0.48 5.83 8.95
N ASN A 181 -0.55 5.18 8.40
CA ASN A 181 -0.39 4.16 7.38
C ASN A 181 0.10 4.72 6.04
N LEU A 182 -0.24 5.98 5.72
CA LEU A 182 0.32 6.68 4.57
C LEU A 182 1.84 6.85 4.69
N GLY A 183 2.34 7.15 5.90
CA GLY A 183 3.78 7.20 6.17
C GLY A 183 4.48 5.86 5.92
N ILE A 184 3.86 4.76 6.37
CA ILE A 184 4.37 3.41 6.13
C ILE A 184 4.38 3.10 4.63
N ALA A 185 3.31 3.41 3.92
CA ALA A 185 3.18 3.14 2.49
C ALA A 185 4.24 3.89 1.66
N TYR A 186 4.45 5.17 1.94
CA TYR A 186 5.54 5.92 1.29
C TYR A 186 6.92 5.38 1.65
N GLY A 187 7.12 4.90 2.89
CA GLY A 187 8.37 4.24 3.29
C GLY A 187 8.67 3.00 2.46
N GLN A 188 7.66 2.15 2.20
CA GLN A 188 7.80 0.97 1.33
C GLN A 188 8.11 1.35 -0.12
N MET A 189 7.60 2.49 -0.57
CA MET A 189 7.92 3.05 -1.89
C MET A 189 9.28 3.77 -1.94
N ASN A 190 10.00 3.86 -0.81
CA ASN A 190 11.23 4.62 -0.66
C ASN A 190 11.07 6.14 -0.90
N GLU A 191 9.85 6.66 -0.75
CA GLU A 191 9.51 8.08 -0.87
C GLU A 191 9.70 8.78 0.49
N LEU A 192 10.95 8.85 0.95
CA LEU A 192 11.29 9.21 2.34
C LEU A 192 10.76 10.60 2.76
N GLY A 193 10.76 11.57 1.86
CA GLY A 193 10.23 12.91 2.16
C GLY A 193 8.71 12.90 2.41
N ALA A 194 7.97 12.15 1.59
CA ALA A 194 6.52 11.99 1.74
C ALA A 194 6.18 11.15 2.99
N ALA A 195 6.97 10.11 3.27
CA ALA A 195 6.84 9.31 4.48
C ALA A 195 7.05 10.17 5.74
N GLN A 196 8.10 11.00 5.76
CA GLN A 196 8.37 11.91 6.87
C GLN A 196 7.22 12.89 7.09
N ALA A 197 6.72 13.53 6.02
CA ALA A 197 5.60 14.47 6.13
C ALA A 197 4.32 13.81 6.68
N ALA A 198 4.00 12.60 6.21
CA ALA A 198 2.84 11.84 6.68
C ALA A 198 2.98 11.43 8.16
N PHE A 199 4.17 10.96 8.58
CA PHE A 199 4.42 10.63 9.98
C PHE A 199 4.43 11.86 10.88
N GLU A 200 4.98 12.99 10.46
CA GLU A 200 4.90 14.23 11.27
C GLU A 200 3.45 14.66 11.49
N LYS A 201 2.61 14.56 10.46
CA LYS A 201 1.17 14.77 10.60
C LYS A 201 0.54 13.77 11.58
N ALA A 202 0.84 12.48 11.44
CA ALA A 202 0.34 11.44 12.35
C ALA A 202 0.77 11.69 13.81
N LYS A 203 1.99 12.18 14.05
CA LYS A 203 2.50 12.51 15.40
C LYS A 203 1.67 13.59 16.09
N VAL A 204 1.23 14.61 15.33
CA VAL A 204 0.35 15.68 15.83
C VAL A 204 -1.05 15.15 16.13
N LEU A 205 -1.55 14.21 15.31
CA LEU A 205 -2.88 13.62 15.43
C LEU A 205 -2.97 12.47 16.44
N ALA A 206 -1.85 12.04 17.03
CA ALA A 206 -1.78 10.85 17.86
C ALA A 206 -2.80 10.88 19.03
N PRO A 207 -3.65 9.84 19.18
CA PRO A 207 -4.72 9.82 20.18
C PRO A 207 -4.18 9.73 21.62
N ASP A 208 -2.99 9.16 21.79
CA ASP A 208 -2.34 8.95 23.07
C ASP A 208 -0.81 9.03 22.96
N THR A 209 -0.13 8.85 24.09
CA THR A 209 1.32 8.90 24.17
C THR A 209 2.00 7.70 23.50
N ASP A 210 1.39 6.52 23.55
CA ASP A 210 1.97 5.30 22.97
C ASP A 210 1.98 5.37 21.45
N ALA A 211 0.88 5.78 20.85
CA ALA A 211 0.76 6.07 19.42
C ALA A 211 1.78 7.13 18.99
N ARG A 212 1.93 8.22 19.76
CA ARG A 212 2.91 9.28 19.47
C ARG A 212 4.35 8.77 19.53
N ASN A 213 4.66 7.95 20.53
CA ASN A 213 5.98 7.34 20.69
C ASN A 213 6.30 6.40 19.52
N ARG A 214 5.31 5.61 19.08
CA ARG A 214 5.43 4.75 17.90
C ARG A 214 5.74 5.55 16.64
N VAL A 215 5.02 6.65 16.40
CA VAL A 215 5.30 7.51 15.24
C VAL A 215 6.70 8.15 15.33
N THR A 216 7.11 8.55 16.53
CA THR A 216 8.45 9.12 16.78
C THR A 216 9.56 8.12 16.48
N GLN A 217 9.36 6.84 16.85
CA GLN A 217 10.28 5.77 16.50
C GLN A 217 10.37 5.58 14.97
N MET A 218 9.23 5.54 14.27
CA MET A 218 9.21 5.41 12.81
C MET A 218 9.96 6.56 12.11
N LEU A 219 9.80 7.80 12.60
CA LEU A 219 10.53 8.97 12.10
C LEU A 219 12.04 8.86 12.32
N ALA A 220 12.47 8.35 13.48
CA ALA A 220 13.88 8.14 13.79
C ALA A 220 14.51 7.07 12.90
N GLU A 221 13.81 5.95 12.68
CA GLU A 221 14.23 4.88 11.77
C GLU A 221 14.38 5.41 10.34
N LEU A 222 13.42 6.19 9.85
CA LEU A 222 13.45 6.83 8.54
C LEU A 222 14.65 7.79 8.38
N GLY A 223 14.97 8.57 9.41
CA GLY A 223 16.13 9.47 9.43
C GLY A 223 17.48 8.75 9.57
N SER A 224 17.50 7.55 10.15
CA SER A 224 18.71 6.71 10.21
C SER A 224 19.00 5.94 8.92
N ALA A 225 17.99 5.80 8.05
CA ALA A 225 18.12 5.20 6.72
C ALA A 225 18.76 6.16 5.68
N THR A 226 18.95 7.43 6.03
CA THR A 226 19.82 8.33 5.26
C THR A 226 21.28 7.86 5.40
N PRO A 227 22.02 7.61 4.31
CA PRO A 227 23.46 7.38 4.42
C PRO A 227 24.10 8.54 5.20
N PRO A 228 25.11 8.30 6.04
CA PRO A 228 25.78 9.37 6.74
C PRO A 228 26.25 10.41 5.70
N THR A 229 25.77 11.63 5.86
CA THR A 229 26.28 12.80 5.15
C THR A 229 27.80 12.79 5.29
N LEU A 230 28.51 12.68 4.15
CA LEU A 230 29.94 12.93 4.06
C LEU A 230 30.19 14.39 4.48
N GLN A 231 30.43 14.61 5.77
CA GLN A 231 31.05 15.82 6.26
C GLN A 231 32.56 15.61 6.32
N GLY A 232 33.24 16.28 5.39
CA GLY A 232 34.54 16.89 5.66
C GLY A 232 35.75 16.11 5.17
N SER A 233 36.22 16.45 3.96
CA SER A 233 37.64 16.65 3.69
C SER A 233 37.80 17.50 2.43
N SER A 234 38.72 18.44 2.49
CA SER A 234 38.80 19.68 1.72
C SER A 234 39.68 19.62 0.46
N LYS A 235 39.28 20.43 -0.54
CA LYS A 235 40.11 21.27 -1.46
C LYS A 235 40.80 20.58 -2.68
N PRO A 236 41.22 21.35 -3.72
CA PRO A 236 40.42 22.07 -4.73
C PRO A 236 40.84 21.74 -6.19
N ALA A 237 40.22 22.45 -7.14
CA ALA A 237 40.67 22.76 -8.52
C ALA A 237 40.07 21.92 -9.68
N GLN A 238 39.17 22.62 -10.40
CA GLN A 238 39.08 22.75 -11.86
C GLN A 238 39.29 21.51 -12.74
N ALA A 239 38.21 21.08 -13.38
CA ALA A 239 38.14 21.05 -14.85
C ALA A 239 36.66 21.13 -15.28
N ALA A 240 36.39 22.04 -16.21
CA ALA A 240 35.07 22.38 -16.70
C ALA A 240 34.40 21.24 -17.48
N SER A 241 33.07 21.14 -17.38
CA SER A 241 32.18 20.70 -18.46
C SER A 241 30.83 21.41 -18.32
N THR A 242 30.67 22.37 -19.21
CA THR A 242 29.54 23.22 -19.62
C THR A 242 28.12 22.62 -19.66
N VAL A 243 27.14 23.42 -19.16
CA VAL A 243 25.81 23.82 -19.73
C VAL A 243 24.78 22.71 -20.10
N SER A 244 23.51 22.74 -19.68
CA SER A 244 22.43 23.61 -20.23
C SER A 244 21.16 23.60 -19.33
N ALA A 245 20.42 24.69 -19.09
CA ALA A 245 19.77 25.68 -19.97
C ALA A 245 18.45 25.22 -20.66
N ASP A 246 17.91 24.04 -20.34
CA ASP A 246 16.75 23.49 -21.08
C ASP A 246 15.40 23.45 -20.33
N SER A 247 15.31 23.94 -19.08
CA SER A 247 14.06 23.84 -18.31
C SER A 247 12.89 24.67 -18.86
N SER A 248 13.17 25.70 -19.67
CA SER A 248 12.17 26.55 -20.33
C SER A 248 11.88 26.16 -21.79
N SER A 249 12.55 25.14 -22.34
CA SER A 249 12.28 24.68 -23.71
C SER A 249 11.11 23.69 -23.73
N PHE A 250 10.46 23.57 -24.89
CA PHE A 250 9.39 22.58 -25.08
C PHE A 250 9.84 21.16 -24.70
N LYS A 251 11.08 20.79 -25.02
CA LYS A 251 11.64 19.48 -24.68
C LYS A 251 11.81 19.31 -23.17
N GLY A 252 12.37 20.31 -22.48
CA GLY A 252 12.53 20.24 -21.03
C GLY A 252 11.21 20.30 -20.26
N ALA A 253 10.19 20.99 -20.78
CA ALA A 253 8.85 20.96 -20.21
C ALA A 253 8.17 19.60 -20.42
N MET A 254 8.32 19.00 -21.60
CA MET A 254 7.81 17.66 -21.90
C MET A 254 8.47 16.59 -21.03
N GLU A 255 9.79 16.64 -20.87
CA GLU A 255 10.52 15.71 -20.01
C GLU A 255 10.12 15.83 -18.55
N ARG A 256 9.85 17.05 -18.07
CA ARG A 256 9.35 17.27 -16.71
C ARG A 256 7.94 16.71 -16.54
N MET A 257 7.03 17.02 -17.46
CA MET A 257 5.67 16.47 -17.46
C MET A 257 5.69 14.95 -17.43
N LEU A 258 6.49 14.30 -18.28
CA LEU A 258 6.61 12.84 -18.31
C LEU A 258 7.11 12.25 -16.98
N ARG A 259 8.04 12.95 -16.30
CA ARG A 259 8.59 12.54 -15.00
C ARG A 259 7.66 12.85 -13.83
N ASP A 260 6.73 13.78 -14.00
CA ASP A 260 5.72 14.15 -13.01
C ASP A 260 4.44 13.30 -13.12
N LEU A 261 4.30 12.48 -14.17
CA LEU A 261 3.15 11.58 -14.32
C LEU A 261 3.07 10.60 -13.14
N PRO A 262 1.91 10.48 -12.48
CA PRO A 262 1.71 9.50 -11.42
C PRO A 262 1.99 8.09 -11.91
N ILE A 263 2.73 7.29 -11.14
CA ILE A 263 3.09 5.89 -11.43
C ILE A 263 4.13 5.74 -12.56
N ALA A 264 3.95 6.44 -13.69
CA ALA A 264 4.82 6.35 -14.86
C ALA A 264 6.12 7.14 -14.72
N GLY A 265 6.08 8.32 -14.08
CA GLY A 265 7.21 9.24 -13.99
C GLY A 265 8.49 8.66 -13.37
N PRO A 266 8.41 8.02 -12.19
CA PRO A 266 9.56 7.36 -11.57
C PRO A 266 10.13 6.19 -12.39
N LYS A 267 9.35 5.66 -13.34
CA LYS A 267 9.79 4.58 -14.25
C LYS A 267 10.46 5.10 -15.51
N VAL A 268 10.48 6.42 -15.76
CA VAL A 268 11.13 7.00 -16.95
C VAL A 268 12.67 6.91 -16.82
N ALA A 269 13.24 5.89 -17.43
CA ALA A 269 14.68 5.67 -17.50
C ALA A 269 15.36 6.74 -18.35
N SER A 270 14.86 6.96 -19.57
CA SER A 270 15.35 8.02 -20.45
C SER A 270 14.27 8.51 -21.41
N VAL A 271 14.40 9.77 -21.83
CA VAL A 271 13.58 10.36 -22.88
C VAL A 271 14.49 10.65 -24.06
N GLN A 272 14.12 10.12 -25.23
CA GLN A 272 14.87 10.28 -26.46
C GLN A 272 14.03 11.04 -27.48
N TRP A 273 14.68 11.92 -28.24
CA TRP A 273 14.03 12.76 -29.23
C TRP A 273 14.51 12.41 -30.65
N PRO A 274 13.96 11.37 -31.30
CA PRO A 274 14.27 11.06 -32.70
C PRO A 274 14.01 12.22 -33.66
N SER A 275 13.03 13.09 -33.36
CA SER A 275 12.74 14.29 -34.12
C SER A 275 12.20 15.40 -33.20
N ALA A 276 11.83 16.56 -33.77
CA ALA A 276 11.23 17.66 -33.01
C ALA A 276 9.84 17.33 -32.45
N THR A 277 9.12 16.37 -33.05
CA THR A 277 7.74 16.01 -32.71
C THR A 277 7.58 14.53 -32.37
N ARG A 278 8.67 13.76 -32.29
CA ARG A 278 8.63 12.35 -31.90
C ARG A 278 9.50 12.12 -30.69
N VAL A 279 8.92 11.45 -29.70
CA VAL A 279 9.52 11.16 -28.40
C VAL A 279 9.50 9.66 -28.18
N ARG A 280 10.61 9.07 -27.72
CA ARG A 280 10.62 7.71 -27.17
C ARG A 280 10.88 7.81 -25.68
N VAL A 281 9.96 7.28 -24.89
CA VAL A 281 10.04 7.26 -23.44
C VAL A 281 10.40 5.83 -23.05
N LEU A 282 11.64 5.61 -22.65
CA LEU A 282 12.12 4.31 -22.19
C LEU A 282 11.75 4.18 -20.71
N MET A 283 11.02 3.12 -20.39
CA MET A 283 10.49 2.89 -19.06
C MET A 283 11.02 1.59 -18.44
N ASP A 284 11.49 1.66 -17.21
CA ASP A 284 11.99 0.50 -16.46
C ASP A 284 10.84 -0.27 -15.83
N ASN A 285 10.70 -1.56 -16.19
CA ASN A 285 9.71 -2.48 -15.61
C ASN A 285 8.28 -1.89 -15.58
N PHE A 286 7.88 -1.15 -16.61
CA PHE A 286 6.55 -0.54 -16.69
C PHE A 286 5.57 -1.51 -17.36
N PRO A 287 4.55 -2.02 -16.65
CA PRO A 287 3.78 -3.18 -17.08
C PRO A 287 2.64 -2.80 -18.04
N MET A 288 2.91 -2.02 -19.09
CA MET A 288 1.89 -1.46 -20.00
C MET A 288 0.93 -2.53 -20.56
N ASP A 289 1.46 -3.68 -20.98
CA ASP A 289 0.66 -4.79 -21.55
C ASP A 289 -0.16 -5.56 -20.51
N GLN A 290 0.16 -5.41 -19.22
CA GLN A 290 -0.50 -6.11 -18.11
C GLN A 290 -1.42 -5.17 -17.32
N MET A 291 -1.51 -3.89 -17.71
CA MET A 291 -2.39 -2.94 -17.06
C MET A 291 -3.86 -3.32 -17.29
N PRO A 292 -4.72 -3.26 -16.26
CA PRO A 292 -6.16 -3.34 -16.44
C PRO A 292 -6.65 -2.27 -17.44
N PRO A 293 -7.67 -2.55 -18.28
CA PRO A 293 -8.11 -1.63 -19.33
C PRO A 293 -8.44 -0.21 -18.84
N PHE A 294 -9.04 -0.08 -17.65
CA PHE A 294 -9.36 1.22 -17.06
C PHE A 294 -8.09 2.02 -16.67
N ALA A 295 -7.05 1.34 -16.19
CA ALA A 295 -5.80 1.97 -15.79
C ALA A 295 -4.98 2.40 -17.01
N ALA A 296 -4.91 1.55 -18.04
CA ALA A 296 -4.29 1.88 -19.31
C ALA A 296 -5.01 3.09 -19.96
N THR A 297 -6.34 3.08 -19.99
CA THR A 297 -7.14 4.19 -20.55
C THR A 297 -6.89 5.50 -19.79
N LYS A 298 -6.89 5.46 -18.45
CA LYS A 298 -6.63 6.64 -17.63
C LYS A 298 -5.22 7.19 -17.86
N PHE A 299 -4.21 6.32 -17.85
CA PHE A 299 -2.82 6.72 -18.10
C PHE A 299 -2.65 7.41 -19.46
N ILE A 300 -3.23 6.84 -20.52
CA ILE A 300 -3.17 7.44 -21.87
C ILE A 300 -3.92 8.77 -21.92
N SER A 301 -5.05 8.89 -21.21
CA SER A 301 -5.79 10.16 -21.09
C SER A 301 -4.96 11.23 -20.36
N ASP A 302 -4.35 10.90 -19.22
CA ASP A 302 -3.52 11.82 -18.44
C ASP A 302 -2.29 12.26 -19.26
N LEU A 303 -1.65 11.32 -19.96
CA LEU A 303 -0.52 11.58 -20.85
C LEU A 303 -0.92 12.53 -22.00
N LYS A 304 -2.04 12.29 -22.68
CA LYS A 304 -2.56 13.17 -23.73
C LYS A 304 -2.86 14.58 -23.21
N SER A 305 -3.53 14.67 -22.05
CA SER A 305 -3.80 15.95 -21.41
C SER A 305 -2.52 16.72 -21.12
N GLY A 306 -1.52 16.07 -20.50
CA GLY A 306 -0.23 16.69 -20.21
C GLY A 306 0.53 17.14 -21.46
N ILE A 307 0.50 16.36 -22.54
CA ILE A 307 1.08 16.76 -23.83
C ILE A 307 0.36 18.00 -24.39
N GLY A 308 -0.98 18.02 -24.34
CA GLY A 308 -1.79 19.14 -24.79
C GLY A 308 -1.49 20.44 -24.04
N ASP A 309 -1.33 20.35 -22.72
CA ASP A 309 -0.98 21.49 -21.87
C ASP A 309 0.41 22.05 -22.21
N VAL A 310 1.41 21.17 -22.37
CA VAL A 310 2.77 21.57 -22.74
C VAL A 310 2.81 22.15 -24.16
N LYS A 311 2.11 21.56 -25.13
CA LYS A 311 2.01 22.10 -26.50
C LYS A 311 1.40 23.50 -26.51
N SER A 312 0.34 23.71 -25.73
CA SER A 312 -0.35 24.99 -25.61
C SER A 312 0.55 26.06 -24.98
N ALA A 313 1.29 25.71 -23.94
CA ALA A 313 2.22 26.63 -23.26
C ALA A 313 3.41 27.06 -24.13
N HIS A 314 3.75 26.30 -25.18
CA HIS A 314 4.90 26.53 -26.06
C HIS A 314 4.53 26.80 -27.54
N ASP A 315 3.25 27.05 -27.86
CA ASP A 315 2.69 27.29 -29.22
C ASP A 315 3.09 26.22 -30.27
N VAL A 316 3.14 24.95 -29.86
CA VAL A 316 3.42 23.82 -30.75
C VAL A 316 2.13 23.29 -31.36
N ARG A 317 1.92 23.58 -32.65
CA ARG A 317 0.70 23.17 -33.39
C ARG A 317 0.80 21.82 -34.11
N ALA A 318 2.02 21.31 -34.31
CA ALA A 318 2.23 20.02 -34.94
C ALA A 318 1.81 18.87 -33.99
N PRO A 319 1.31 17.74 -34.52
CA PRO A 319 1.06 16.55 -33.72
C PRO A 319 2.38 16.01 -33.15
N VAL A 320 2.34 15.55 -31.90
CA VAL A 320 3.45 14.96 -31.18
C VAL A 320 3.17 13.47 -30.99
N GLU A 321 4.11 12.65 -31.42
CA GLU A 321 4.08 11.20 -31.28
C GLU A 321 4.96 10.78 -30.10
N ILE A 322 4.39 10.00 -29.17
CA ILE A 322 5.12 9.42 -28.05
C ILE A 322 5.05 7.90 -28.13
N ASP A 323 6.22 7.27 -28.24
CA ASP A 323 6.40 5.84 -28.14
C ASP A 323 6.85 5.48 -26.72
N ILE A 324 5.99 4.80 -25.97
CA ILE A 324 6.32 4.20 -24.67
C ILE A 324 7.04 2.88 -24.95
N CYS A 325 8.30 2.80 -24.52
CA CYS A 325 9.19 1.69 -24.82
C CYS A 325 9.64 0.99 -23.54
N ASP A 326 9.76 -0.33 -23.58
CA ASP A 326 10.43 -1.08 -22.53
C ASP A 326 11.93 -0.77 -22.56
N ALA A 327 12.51 -0.35 -21.43
CA ALA A 327 13.90 0.10 -21.39
C ALA A 327 14.90 -1.04 -21.63
N ALA A 328 14.57 -2.28 -21.25
CA ALA A 328 15.45 -3.43 -21.38
C ALA A 328 15.53 -3.96 -22.83
N SER A 329 14.39 -4.04 -23.51
CA SER A 329 14.29 -4.61 -24.87
C SER A 329 14.22 -3.56 -25.98
N GLY A 330 13.93 -2.29 -25.65
CA GLY A 330 13.65 -1.24 -26.63
C GLY A 330 12.34 -1.45 -27.41
N ARG A 331 11.52 -2.44 -27.02
CA ARG A 331 10.24 -2.75 -27.66
C ARG A 331 9.24 -1.62 -27.38
N VAL A 332 8.56 -1.15 -28.42
CA VAL A 332 7.43 -0.21 -28.27
C VAL A 332 6.25 -0.98 -27.67
N MET A 333 5.82 -0.58 -26.49
CA MET A 333 4.66 -1.14 -25.79
C MET A 333 3.38 -0.43 -26.19
N GLN A 334 3.44 0.90 -26.36
CA GLN A 334 2.30 1.72 -26.74
C GLN A 334 2.77 2.97 -27.49
N SER A 335 2.03 3.36 -28.53
CA SER A 335 2.21 4.65 -29.20
C SER A 335 1.01 5.55 -28.96
N VAL A 336 1.26 6.84 -28.72
CA VAL A 336 0.24 7.86 -28.46
C VAL A 336 0.52 9.05 -29.36
N THR A 337 -0.51 9.54 -30.04
CA THR A 337 -0.45 10.77 -30.85
C THR A 337 -1.41 11.80 -30.30
N GLU A 338 -0.92 13.02 -30.10
CA GLU A 338 -1.68 14.18 -29.61
C GLU A 338 -1.28 15.47 -30.34
#